data_AF-A0A536EBE2-F1
#
_entry.id   AF-A0A536EBE2-F1
#
_cell.length_a   1.000
_cell.length_b   1.000
_cell.length_c   1.000
_cell.angle_alpha   90.00
_cell.angle_beta   90.00
_cell.angle_gamma   90.00
#
_symmetry.space_group_name_H-M   'P 1'
#
loop_
_entity.id
_entity.type
_entity.pdbx_description
1 polymer ?
#
loop_
_entity_poly.entity_id
_entity_poly.type
_entity_poly.pdbx_seq_one_letter_code
_entity_poly.pdbx_strand_id
1 'polypeptide(L)'
;MNEAIITDVTRMQRPKVCIAALQGGRTIRLNRPQPDEQVLKSIGGLLPSDRVCVEWLDNPFYVPPHVEDGTWEPMSFRKLERLSKTELIDVLMPGAARSVEEAFGHEWFRGARGNGAFRPGEGARSLASVLARDVRVYQWFQSVRVDFKDACGQWTMVPLEDLSVRRHQVLCPDCVTTPARISRFNFNLRNEFWGREVLLRVGLTRPFDAEGQETACWLQVTGVYLVGKKRQHFA
;
A
#
# COMPACT_ATOMS: atom_id res chain seq x y z
N MET A 1 5.82 -7.11 24.71
CA MET A 1 6.19 -6.09 23.72
C MET A 1 6.64 -6.80 22.46
N ASN A 2 5.90 -6.66 21.37
CA ASN A 2 6.06 -7.49 20.18
C ASN A 2 6.72 -6.69 19.06
N GLU A 3 7.75 -7.27 18.44
CA GLU A 3 8.39 -6.66 17.28
C GLU A 3 7.50 -6.78 16.04
N ALA A 4 7.49 -5.72 15.24
CA ALA A 4 6.79 -5.67 13.97
C ALA A 4 7.61 -4.89 12.94
N ILE A 5 7.41 -5.20 11.66
CA ILE A 5 8.07 -4.50 10.55
C ILE A 5 7.00 -3.70 9.82
N ILE A 6 7.13 -2.37 9.77
CA ILE A 6 6.21 -1.52 9.05
C ILE A 6 6.28 -1.87 7.56
N THR A 7 5.14 -2.24 6.98
CA THR A 7 5.03 -2.61 5.56
C THR A 7 4.41 -1.49 4.75
N ASP A 8 3.50 -0.71 5.36
CA ASP A 8 2.72 0.31 4.68
C ASP A 8 2.53 1.52 5.60
N VAL A 9 2.77 2.71 5.06
CA VAL A 9 2.38 3.99 5.68
C VAL A 9 1.69 4.80 4.60
N THR A 10 0.36 4.80 4.59
CA THR A 10 -0.44 5.44 3.54
C THR A 10 -1.28 6.57 4.11
N ARG A 11 -1.38 7.65 3.35
CA ARG A 11 -2.25 8.77 3.70
C ARG A 11 -3.69 8.41 3.38
N MET A 12 -4.59 8.56 4.34
CA MET A 12 -6.02 8.42 4.13
C MET A 12 -6.63 9.80 3.84
N GLN A 13 -7.86 10.06 4.31
CA GLN A 13 -8.38 11.41 4.40
C GLN A 13 -7.63 12.18 5.48
N ARG A 14 -7.12 13.37 5.17
CA ARG A 14 -6.42 14.22 6.14
C ARG A 14 -7.27 14.43 7.40
N PRO A 15 -6.66 14.36 8.61
CA PRO A 15 -5.23 14.15 8.89
C PRO A 15 -4.83 12.67 9.07
N LYS A 16 -5.71 11.71 8.76
CA LYS A 16 -5.56 10.29 9.10
C LYS A 16 -4.50 9.60 8.25
N VAL A 17 -3.78 8.69 8.87
CA VAL A 17 -2.83 7.79 8.20
C VAL A 17 -3.14 6.34 8.56
N CYS A 18 -2.94 5.44 7.60
CA CYS A 18 -2.99 4.01 7.80
C CYS A 18 -1.56 3.50 8.00
N ILE A 19 -1.32 2.79 9.08
CA ILE A 19 -0.04 2.13 9.36
C ILE A 19 -0.29 0.63 9.45
N ALA A 20 0.35 -0.13 8.56
CA ALA A 20 0.32 -1.58 8.60
C ALA A 20 1.72 -2.15 8.82
N ALA A 21 1.77 -3.31 9.47
CA ALA A 21 3.00 -3.98 9.81
C ALA A 21 2.86 -5.50 9.71
N LEU A 22 4.00 -6.18 9.67
CA LEU A 22 4.10 -7.62 9.79
C LEU A 22 4.63 -7.98 11.18
N GLN A 23 3.85 -8.72 11.97
CA GLN A 23 4.21 -9.20 13.30
C GLN A 23 4.20 -10.74 13.29
N GLY A 24 5.38 -11.36 13.38
CA GLY A 24 5.49 -12.83 13.34
C GLY A 24 4.89 -13.47 12.07
N GLY A 25 4.97 -12.80 10.92
CA GLY A 25 4.37 -13.26 9.66
C GLY A 25 2.89 -12.91 9.49
N ARG A 26 2.22 -12.40 10.53
CA ARG A 26 0.84 -11.92 10.46
C ARG A 26 0.80 -10.44 10.07
N THR A 27 -0.07 -10.07 9.14
CA THR A 27 -0.33 -8.64 8.84
C THR A 27 -1.23 -8.05 9.93
N ILE A 28 -0.82 -6.92 10.49
CA ILE A 28 -1.57 -6.13 11.48
C ILE A 28 -1.70 -4.68 11.00
N ARG A 29 -2.75 -3.99 11.46
CA ARG A 29 -2.98 -2.57 11.22
C ARG A 29 -3.22 -1.83 12.52
N LEU A 30 -2.51 -0.73 12.70
CA LEU A 30 -2.68 0.18 13.83
C LEU A 30 -3.93 1.03 13.56
N ASN A 31 -5.06 0.66 14.17
CA ASN A 31 -6.36 1.25 13.85
C ASN A 31 -7.02 1.99 15.01
N ARG A 32 -6.85 1.53 16.24
CA ARG A 32 -7.44 2.16 17.43
C ARG A 32 -6.35 2.45 18.48
N PRO A 33 -6.08 3.72 18.82
CA PRO A 33 -6.63 4.93 18.20
C PRO A 33 -6.21 5.03 16.72
N GLN A 34 -7.02 5.71 15.90
CA GLN A 34 -6.72 5.93 14.48
C GLN A 34 -5.49 6.82 14.37
N PRO A 35 -4.36 6.34 13.80
CA PRO A 35 -3.19 7.17 13.63
C PRO A 35 -3.47 8.37 12.72
N ASP A 36 -2.81 9.47 13.00
CA ASP A 36 -2.82 10.67 12.19
C ASP A 36 -1.40 11.21 11.95
N GLU A 37 -1.29 12.27 11.15
CA GLU A 37 -0.01 12.91 10.84
C GLU A 37 0.71 13.46 12.10
N GLN A 38 0.00 13.81 13.18
CA GLN A 38 0.60 14.31 14.41
C GLN A 38 1.25 13.18 15.21
N VAL A 39 0.53 12.06 15.37
CA VAL A 39 1.06 10.83 15.99
C VAL A 39 2.27 10.34 15.20
N LEU A 40 2.20 10.34 13.87
CA LEU A 40 3.32 9.95 13.03
C LEU A 40 4.55 10.86 13.28
N LYS A 41 4.34 12.16 13.48
CA LYS A 41 5.42 13.10 13.77
C LYS A 41 6.00 12.89 15.18
N SER A 42 5.18 12.62 16.19
CA SER A 42 5.64 12.45 17.58
C SER A 42 6.51 11.20 17.76
N ILE A 43 6.26 10.14 16.98
CA ILE A 43 7.08 8.91 16.98
C ILE A 43 8.31 8.98 16.05
N GLY A 44 8.67 10.18 15.55
CA GLY A 44 9.84 10.40 14.70
C GLY A 44 9.64 10.05 13.22
N GLY A 45 8.40 9.86 12.79
CA GLY A 45 8.05 9.44 11.43
C GLY A 45 8.26 7.94 11.20
N LEU A 46 7.43 7.38 10.33
CA LEU A 46 7.55 6.00 9.87
C LEU A 46 7.63 5.94 8.36
N LEU A 47 8.40 4.97 7.89
CA LEU A 47 8.44 4.52 6.50
C LEU A 47 8.29 2.99 6.49
N PRO A 48 7.80 2.41 5.39
CA PRO A 48 7.99 0.99 5.13
C PRO A 48 9.45 0.60 5.37
N SER A 49 9.69 -0.59 5.94
CA SER A 49 10.98 -1.14 6.43
C SER A 49 11.41 -0.73 7.84
N ASP A 50 10.72 0.20 8.52
CA ASP A 50 11.01 0.46 9.93
C ASP A 50 10.66 -0.78 10.79
N ARG A 51 11.64 -1.27 11.55
CA ARG A 51 11.43 -2.29 12.60
C ARG A 51 11.07 -1.58 13.89
N VAL A 52 9.99 -2.00 14.51
CA VAL A 52 9.38 -1.31 15.65
C VAL A 52 8.97 -2.31 16.71
N CYS A 53 8.83 -1.83 17.93
CA CYS A 53 8.17 -2.53 19.01
C CYS A 53 6.87 -1.78 19.34
N VAL A 54 5.76 -2.50 19.42
CA VAL A 54 4.45 -1.91 19.72
C VAL A 54 3.57 -2.94 20.43
N GLU A 55 2.80 -2.49 21.42
CA GLU A 55 1.71 -3.28 21.98
C GLU A 55 0.51 -3.18 21.06
N TRP A 56 0.06 -4.34 20.57
CA TRP A 56 -1.05 -4.46 19.65
C TRP A 56 -1.96 -5.61 20.10
N LEU A 57 -3.26 -5.37 20.05
CA LEU A 57 -4.31 -6.29 20.45
C LEU A 57 -5.31 -6.43 19.32
N ASP A 58 -5.74 -7.67 19.09
CA ASP A 58 -6.80 -8.01 18.15
C ASP A 58 -8.08 -7.21 18.43
N ASN A 59 -8.73 -6.72 17.36
CA ASN A 59 -10.09 -6.21 17.47
C ASN A 59 -11.07 -7.39 17.25
N PRO A 60 -11.76 -7.90 18.28
CA PRO A 60 -12.69 -9.02 18.11
C PRO A 60 -13.92 -8.68 17.25
N PHE A 61 -14.13 -7.39 16.96
CA PHE A 61 -15.23 -6.87 16.15
C PHE A 61 -14.73 -6.31 14.80
N TYR A 62 -13.75 -6.95 14.18
CA TYR A 62 -13.36 -6.59 12.81
C TYR A 62 -14.50 -6.91 11.84
N VAL A 63 -14.53 -6.17 10.73
CA VAL A 63 -15.47 -6.41 9.62
C VAL A 63 -14.64 -6.66 8.37
N PRO A 64 -14.83 -7.78 7.65
CA PRO A 64 -14.14 -8.01 6.39
C PRO A 64 -14.35 -6.84 5.40
N PRO A 65 -13.36 -6.54 4.55
CA PRO A 65 -12.06 -7.22 4.44
C PRO A 65 -11.05 -6.81 5.52
N HIS A 66 -11.40 -5.92 6.45
CA HIS A 66 -10.48 -5.25 7.37
C HIS A 66 -10.11 -6.04 8.62
N VAL A 67 -9.77 -7.31 8.44
CA VAL A 67 -9.47 -8.27 9.51
C VAL A 67 -8.16 -7.99 10.25
N GLU A 68 -7.29 -7.16 9.67
CA GLU A 68 -6.00 -6.79 10.26
C GLU A 68 -6.13 -5.65 11.28
N ASP A 69 -7.31 -5.06 11.46
CA ASP A 69 -7.54 -4.00 12.42
C ASP A 69 -7.31 -4.46 13.86
N GLY A 70 -6.53 -3.67 14.60
CA GLY A 70 -6.41 -3.85 16.04
C GLY A 70 -6.24 -2.55 16.81
N THR A 71 -6.26 -2.71 18.12
CA THR A 71 -5.97 -1.65 19.08
C THR A 71 -4.47 -1.66 19.36
N TRP A 72 -3.88 -0.49 19.54
CA TRP A 72 -2.47 -0.34 19.88
C TRP A 72 -2.30 0.80 20.90
N GLU A 73 -1.19 0.77 21.63
CA GLU A 73 -0.85 1.82 22.59
C GLU A 73 0.24 2.73 22.01
N PRO A 74 -0.07 3.99 21.60
CA PRO A 74 0.91 4.90 21.06
C PRO A 74 2.13 5.12 21.95
N MET A 75 1.95 5.12 23.28
CA MET A 75 3.06 5.31 24.22
C MET A 75 4.00 4.09 24.31
N SER A 76 3.53 2.91 23.88
CA SER A 76 4.38 1.71 23.80
C SER A 76 5.28 1.68 22.56
N PHE A 77 5.05 2.60 21.62
CA PHE A 77 5.69 2.57 20.32
C PHE A 77 7.16 2.97 20.41
N ARG A 78 8.04 2.07 19.96
CA ARG A 78 9.48 2.32 19.88
C ARG A 78 10.02 1.89 18.54
N LYS A 79 10.62 2.82 17.80
CA LYS A 79 11.39 2.51 16.59
C LYS A 79 12.74 1.92 16.99
N LEU A 80 13.08 0.76 16.42
CA LEU A 80 14.30 0.01 16.75
C LEU A 80 15.38 0.32 15.71
N GLU A 81 15.11 -0.03 14.46
CA GLU A 81 16.02 0.16 13.33
C GLU A 81 15.24 0.25 12.02
N ARG A 82 15.94 0.40 10.90
CA ARG A 82 15.36 0.34 9.57
C ARG A 82 16.03 -0.77 8.77
N LEU A 83 15.22 -1.68 8.26
CA LEU A 83 15.68 -2.71 7.35
C LEU A 83 16.08 -2.10 6.01
N SER A 84 17.06 -2.71 5.35
CA SER A 84 17.29 -2.46 3.94
C SER A 84 16.07 -2.90 3.12
N LYS A 85 15.97 -2.37 1.90
CA LYS A 85 14.89 -2.75 0.99
C LYS A 85 14.91 -4.25 0.66
N THR A 86 16.10 -4.84 0.54
CA THR A 86 16.25 -6.27 0.30
C THR A 86 15.68 -7.07 1.46
N GLU A 87 16.04 -6.73 2.70
CA GLU A 87 15.50 -7.39 3.90
C GLU A 87 13.98 -7.24 4.02
N LEU A 88 13.41 -6.08 3.68
CA LEU A 88 11.96 -5.92 3.64
C LEU A 88 11.31 -6.85 2.58
N ILE A 89 11.91 -6.98 1.40
CA ILE A 89 11.42 -7.90 0.36
C ILE A 89 11.51 -9.35 0.87
N ASP A 90 12.61 -9.74 1.48
CA ASP A 90 12.83 -11.10 2.02
C ASP A 90 11.79 -11.44 3.10
N VAL A 91 11.36 -10.46 3.88
CA VAL A 91 10.30 -10.61 4.89
C VAL A 91 8.90 -10.73 4.25
N LEU A 92 8.64 -9.98 3.17
CA LEU A 92 7.33 -9.95 2.52
C LEU A 92 7.10 -11.12 1.56
N MET A 93 8.16 -11.63 0.93
CA MET A 93 8.11 -12.63 -0.13
C MET A 93 7.45 -13.95 0.29
N PRO A 94 7.74 -14.54 1.48
CA PRO A 94 7.16 -15.83 1.88
C PRO A 94 5.64 -15.80 2.00
N GLY A 95 5.05 -14.64 2.29
CA GLY A 95 3.60 -14.44 2.41
C GLY A 95 2.95 -13.82 1.17
N ALA A 96 3.67 -13.71 0.06
CA ALA A 96 3.16 -13.09 -1.15
C ALA A 96 2.22 -14.03 -1.92
N ALA A 97 1.01 -13.55 -2.19
CA ALA A 97 0.05 -14.23 -3.03
C ALA A 97 0.46 -14.15 -4.51
N ARG A 98 0.08 -15.15 -5.31
CA ARG A 98 0.32 -15.19 -6.75
C ARG A 98 -0.73 -14.41 -7.54
N SER A 99 -1.88 -14.13 -6.93
CA SER A 99 -2.92 -13.28 -7.50
C SER A 99 -3.65 -12.46 -6.44
N VAL A 100 -4.33 -11.41 -6.91
CA VAL A 100 -5.25 -10.61 -6.08
C VAL A 100 -6.39 -11.50 -5.55
N GLU A 101 -6.87 -12.46 -6.34
CA GLU A 101 -7.92 -13.38 -5.91
C GLU A 101 -7.46 -14.31 -4.78
N GLU A 102 -6.22 -14.83 -4.86
CA GLU A 102 -5.63 -15.61 -3.77
C GLU A 102 -5.47 -14.77 -2.49
N ALA A 103 -5.10 -13.50 -2.64
CA ALA A 103 -4.92 -12.59 -1.50
C ALA A 103 -6.25 -12.22 -0.83
N PHE A 104 -7.25 -11.86 -1.61
CA PHE A 104 -8.44 -11.14 -1.14
C PHE A 104 -9.75 -11.91 -1.33
N GLY A 105 -9.78 -12.99 -2.11
CA GLY A 105 -10.99 -13.76 -2.45
C GLY A 105 -11.46 -13.52 -3.89
N HIS A 106 -12.37 -14.38 -4.35
CA HIS A 106 -12.89 -14.36 -5.73
C HIS A 106 -14.12 -13.45 -5.93
N GLU A 107 -14.75 -12.98 -4.85
CA GLU A 107 -15.95 -12.14 -4.87
C GLU A 107 -15.57 -10.67 -5.10
N TRP A 108 -15.07 -10.37 -6.30
CA TRP A 108 -14.72 -9.02 -6.71
C TRP A 108 -15.50 -8.60 -7.94
N PHE A 109 -15.64 -7.29 -8.13
CA PHE A 109 -16.26 -6.71 -9.31
C PHE A 109 -15.42 -5.55 -9.84
N ARG A 110 -15.67 -5.20 -11.11
CA ARG A 110 -14.96 -4.11 -11.77
C ARG A 110 -15.82 -2.85 -11.76
N GLY A 111 -15.27 -1.76 -11.25
CA GLY A 111 -15.90 -0.46 -11.32
C GLY A 111 -15.89 0.15 -12.73
N ALA A 112 -16.62 1.25 -12.90
CA ALA A 112 -16.80 1.92 -14.20
C ALA A 112 -15.47 2.38 -14.86
N ARG A 113 -14.44 2.65 -14.04
CA ARG A 113 -13.10 3.05 -14.51
C ARG A 113 -12.12 1.89 -14.62
N GLY A 114 -12.58 0.65 -14.50
CA GLY A 114 -11.74 -0.54 -14.63
C GLY A 114 -11.03 -1.01 -13.35
N ASN A 115 -11.04 -0.23 -12.26
CA ASN A 115 -10.46 -0.65 -10.98
C ASN A 115 -11.29 -1.78 -10.35
N GLY A 116 -10.64 -2.75 -9.72
CA GLY A 116 -11.32 -3.82 -8.99
C GLY A 116 -11.76 -3.38 -7.60
N ALA A 117 -12.85 -3.98 -7.11
CA ALA A 117 -13.43 -3.70 -5.81
C ALA A 117 -14.13 -4.92 -5.20
N PHE A 118 -14.34 -4.85 -3.89
CA PHE A 118 -15.04 -5.85 -3.08
C PHE A 118 -16.17 -5.15 -2.33
N ARG A 119 -17.30 -5.82 -2.08
CA ARG A 119 -18.35 -5.20 -1.28
C ARG A 119 -17.96 -5.14 0.21
N PRO A 120 -18.52 -4.20 0.98
CA PRO A 120 -18.32 -4.19 2.43
C PRO A 120 -18.78 -5.51 3.05
N GLY A 121 -17.94 -6.12 3.89
CA GLY A 121 -18.20 -7.44 4.47
C GLY A 121 -17.73 -8.61 3.62
N GLU A 122 -17.29 -8.38 2.38
CA GLU A 122 -16.67 -9.39 1.51
C GLU A 122 -15.13 -9.29 1.55
N GLY A 123 -14.49 -10.38 1.14
CA GLY A 123 -13.03 -10.49 1.01
C GLY A 123 -12.31 -11.01 2.26
N ALA A 124 -11.21 -11.72 2.05
CA ALA A 124 -10.50 -12.45 3.10
C ALA A 124 -9.63 -11.57 4.00
N ARG A 125 -9.11 -10.46 3.46
CA ARG A 125 -8.20 -9.52 4.13
C ARG A 125 -8.19 -8.19 3.38
N SER A 126 -7.56 -7.15 3.91
CA SER A 126 -7.52 -5.82 3.27
C SER A 126 -6.12 -5.36 2.89
N LEU A 127 -5.08 -6.11 3.25
CA LEU A 127 -3.71 -5.86 2.85
C LEU A 127 -2.98 -7.16 2.51
N ALA A 128 -2.25 -7.17 1.40
CA ALA A 128 -1.49 -8.32 0.97
C ALA A 128 -0.27 -7.92 0.13
N SER A 129 0.70 -8.83 0.07
CA SER A 129 1.75 -8.79 -0.93
C SER A 129 1.29 -9.62 -2.12
N VAL A 130 1.42 -9.11 -3.35
CA VAL A 130 1.02 -9.81 -4.58
C VAL A 130 2.19 -9.84 -5.56
N LEU A 131 2.47 -11.01 -6.12
CA LEU A 131 3.46 -11.18 -7.18
C LEU A 131 2.85 -10.83 -8.53
N ALA A 132 3.38 -9.78 -9.16
CA ALA A 132 3.00 -9.36 -10.49
C ALA A 132 4.09 -9.73 -11.52
N ARG A 133 3.65 -10.23 -12.68
CA ARG A 133 4.53 -10.61 -13.79
C ARG A 133 4.86 -9.45 -14.73
N ASP A 134 3.99 -8.45 -14.76
CA ASP A 134 4.13 -7.24 -15.58
C ASP A 134 3.49 -6.08 -14.80
N VAL A 135 4.22 -4.97 -14.66
CA VAL A 135 3.76 -3.79 -13.95
C VAL A 135 4.07 -2.55 -14.78
N ARG A 136 3.06 -1.71 -14.96
CA ARG A 136 3.16 -0.40 -15.60
C ARG A 136 2.63 0.67 -14.66
N VAL A 137 3.51 1.57 -14.26
CA VAL A 137 3.14 2.77 -13.48
C VAL A 137 3.13 3.99 -14.38
N TYR A 138 2.07 4.79 -14.29
CA TYR A 138 1.89 5.98 -15.13
C TYR A 138 1.04 7.04 -14.43
N GLN A 139 1.21 8.28 -14.84
CA GLN A 139 0.37 9.38 -14.41
C GLN A 139 -0.94 9.40 -15.21
N TRP A 140 -2.05 9.57 -14.50
CA TRP A 140 -3.39 9.77 -15.04
C TRP A 140 -4.01 11.01 -14.39
N PHE A 141 -4.09 12.10 -15.16
CA PHE A 141 -4.38 13.44 -14.64
C PHE A 141 -3.45 13.82 -13.48
N GLN A 142 -3.98 14.09 -12.29
CA GLN A 142 -3.22 14.42 -11.08
C GLN A 142 -2.87 13.20 -10.23
N SER A 143 -3.32 12.01 -10.62
CA SER A 143 -3.12 10.75 -9.90
C SER A 143 -2.05 9.89 -10.58
N VAL A 144 -1.48 8.95 -9.82
CA VAL A 144 -0.63 7.88 -10.38
C VAL A 144 -1.42 6.58 -10.34
N ARG A 145 -1.31 5.80 -11.41
CA ARG A 145 -2.03 4.54 -11.62
C ARG A 145 -1.05 3.42 -11.90
N VAL A 146 -1.48 2.22 -11.58
CA VAL A 146 -0.79 0.96 -11.84
C VAL A 146 -1.72 0.08 -12.65
N ASP A 147 -1.21 -0.37 -13.79
CA ASP A 147 -1.72 -1.55 -14.47
C ASP A 147 -0.75 -2.69 -14.17
N PHE A 148 -1.27 -3.88 -13.85
CA PHE A 148 -0.42 -5.05 -13.63
C PHE A 148 -1.11 -6.35 -14.04
N LYS A 149 -0.28 -7.38 -14.25
CA LYS A 149 -0.73 -8.75 -14.48
C LYS A 149 -0.21 -9.66 -13.38
N ASP A 150 -1.10 -10.42 -12.76
CA ASP A 150 -0.75 -11.46 -11.79
C ASP A 150 -0.92 -12.85 -12.41
N ALA A 151 -1.05 -13.90 -11.60
CA ALA A 151 -1.25 -15.26 -12.10
C ALA A 151 -2.66 -15.52 -12.69
N CYS A 152 -3.68 -14.74 -12.30
CA CYS A 152 -5.08 -14.96 -12.69
C CYS A 152 -5.56 -13.98 -13.76
N GLY A 153 -4.97 -12.80 -13.89
CA GLY A 153 -5.43 -11.84 -14.89
C GLY A 153 -4.77 -10.48 -14.87
N GLN A 154 -5.46 -9.52 -15.48
CA GLN A 154 -5.02 -8.13 -15.62
C GLN A 154 -5.87 -7.19 -14.76
N TRP A 155 -5.16 -6.35 -14.00
CA TRP A 155 -5.70 -5.30 -13.16
C TRP A 155 -5.30 -3.96 -13.75
N THR A 156 -6.27 -3.04 -13.87
CA THR A 156 -6.04 -1.76 -14.53
C THR A 156 -6.56 -0.61 -13.70
N MET A 157 -5.99 0.57 -13.92
CA MET A 157 -6.42 1.83 -13.30
C MET A 157 -6.37 1.81 -11.76
N VAL A 158 -5.54 0.94 -11.19
CA VAL A 158 -5.39 0.81 -9.74
C VAL A 158 -4.62 2.03 -9.22
N PRO A 159 -5.14 2.82 -8.26
CA PRO A 159 -4.41 3.94 -7.68
C PRO A 159 -3.06 3.50 -7.07
N LEU A 160 -2.00 4.28 -7.30
CA LEU A 160 -0.74 4.15 -6.56
C LEU A 160 -0.72 5.14 -5.38
N GLU A 161 -0.73 4.63 -4.16
CA GLU A 161 -0.68 5.38 -2.91
C GLU A 161 0.67 5.24 -2.18
N ASP A 162 1.73 4.89 -2.92
CA ASP A 162 3.10 4.90 -2.43
C ASP A 162 3.53 6.31 -1.98
N LEU A 163 3.82 6.46 -0.69
CA LEU A 163 4.10 7.74 -0.07
C LEU A 163 5.37 8.41 -0.64
N SER A 164 6.39 7.64 -1.02
CA SER A 164 7.61 8.20 -1.61
C SER A 164 7.31 8.81 -2.98
N VAL A 165 6.50 8.13 -3.80
CA VAL A 165 6.06 8.67 -5.10
C VAL A 165 5.18 9.91 -4.91
N ARG A 166 4.22 9.86 -3.98
CA ARG A 166 3.33 11.01 -3.69
C ARG A 166 4.10 12.23 -3.18
N ARG A 167 5.06 12.04 -2.27
CA ARG A 167 5.93 13.12 -1.78
C ARG A 167 6.78 13.68 -2.89
N HIS A 168 7.38 12.82 -3.71
CA HIS A 168 8.20 13.23 -4.83
C HIS A 168 7.41 14.09 -5.83
N GLN A 169 6.17 13.70 -6.16
CA GLN A 169 5.29 14.46 -7.06
C GLN A 169 5.08 15.91 -6.61
N VAL A 170 5.11 16.16 -5.29
CA VAL A 170 4.91 17.49 -4.70
C VAL A 170 6.24 18.24 -4.50
N LEU A 171 7.29 17.55 -4.08
CA LEU A 171 8.53 18.17 -3.59
C LEU A 171 9.64 18.26 -4.64
N CYS A 172 9.64 17.39 -5.66
CA CYS A 172 10.71 17.40 -6.66
C CYS A 172 10.42 18.45 -7.73
N PRO A 173 11.19 19.55 -7.81
CA PRO A 173 10.91 20.64 -8.74
C PRO A 173 10.93 20.18 -10.20
N ASP A 174 11.76 19.19 -10.54
CA ASP A 174 11.85 18.59 -11.88
C ASP A 174 10.63 17.76 -12.28
N CYS A 175 9.86 17.29 -11.30
CA CYS A 175 8.72 16.41 -11.46
C CYS A 175 7.38 17.05 -11.06
N VAL A 176 7.39 18.28 -10.53
CA VAL A 176 6.17 19.05 -10.29
C VAL A 176 5.36 19.13 -11.58
N THR A 177 4.10 18.76 -11.49
CA THR A 177 3.18 18.61 -12.62
C THR A 177 2.79 19.95 -13.23
N THR A 178 3.68 20.51 -14.07
CA THR A 178 3.32 21.46 -15.12
C THR A 178 3.16 20.70 -16.44
N PRO A 179 2.37 21.19 -17.42
CA PRO A 179 2.16 20.47 -18.69
C PRO A 179 3.46 20.02 -19.38
N ALA A 180 4.51 20.82 -19.33
CA ALA A 180 5.83 20.49 -19.89
C ALA A 180 6.61 19.42 -19.08
N ARG A 181 6.29 19.23 -17.79
CA ARG A 181 7.00 18.32 -16.87
C ARG A 181 6.29 16.98 -16.65
N ILE A 182 5.03 16.85 -17.08
CA ILE A 182 4.28 15.59 -17.09
C ILE A 182 5.03 14.50 -17.86
N SER A 183 5.73 14.86 -18.94
CA SER A 183 6.54 13.93 -19.73
C SER A 183 7.70 13.35 -18.93
N ARG A 184 8.43 14.18 -18.17
CA ARG A 184 9.58 13.76 -17.35
C ARG A 184 9.15 12.91 -16.15
N PHE A 185 8.10 13.29 -15.44
CA PHE A 185 7.58 12.47 -14.34
C PHE A 185 7.09 11.10 -14.82
N ASN A 186 6.34 11.06 -15.93
CA ASN A 186 5.93 9.80 -16.55
C ASN A 186 7.11 8.95 -17.02
N PHE A 187 8.13 9.56 -17.61
CA PHE A 187 9.35 8.88 -18.01
C PHE A 187 10.05 8.23 -16.81
N ASN A 188 10.16 8.95 -15.69
CA ASN A 188 10.75 8.43 -14.47
C ASN A 188 9.91 7.30 -13.85
N LEU A 189 8.58 7.43 -13.81
CA LEU A 189 7.68 6.36 -13.35
C LEU A 189 7.87 5.08 -14.18
N ARG A 190 7.91 5.20 -15.51
CA ARG A 190 8.12 4.06 -16.41
C ARG A 190 9.49 3.45 -16.20
N ASN A 191 10.57 4.22 -16.24
CA ASN A 191 11.92 3.67 -16.13
C ASN A 191 12.19 3.01 -14.77
N GLU A 192 11.61 3.56 -13.71
CA GLU A 192 11.79 3.00 -12.39
C GLU A 192 10.98 1.72 -12.25
N PHE A 193 9.66 1.79 -12.43
CA PHE A 193 8.73 0.72 -12.02
C PHE A 193 8.37 -0.29 -13.10
N TRP A 194 8.68 -0.01 -14.37
CA TRP A 194 8.47 -1.01 -15.41
C TRP A 194 9.40 -2.18 -15.19
N GLY A 195 8.82 -3.36 -15.00
CA GLY A 195 9.58 -4.57 -14.79
C GLY A 195 8.70 -5.81 -14.89
N ARG A 196 9.37 -6.94 -14.98
CA ARG A 196 8.79 -8.25 -14.73
C ARG A 196 9.13 -8.66 -13.30
N GLU A 197 8.32 -9.52 -12.71
CA GLU A 197 8.54 -10.07 -11.37
C GLU A 197 8.66 -8.99 -10.29
N VAL A 198 7.55 -8.30 -10.08
CA VAL A 198 7.42 -7.21 -9.12
C VAL A 198 6.59 -7.68 -7.94
N LEU A 199 7.10 -7.44 -6.73
CA LEU A 199 6.33 -7.61 -5.51
C LEU A 199 5.55 -6.32 -5.24
N LEU A 200 4.23 -6.40 -5.32
CA LEU A 200 3.33 -5.29 -5.01
C LEU A 200 2.82 -5.41 -3.59
N ARG A 201 2.73 -4.29 -2.87
CA ARG A 201 1.85 -4.17 -1.71
C ARG A 201 0.52 -3.65 -2.21
N VAL A 202 -0.52 -4.44 -2.01
CA VAL A 202 -1.88 -4.17 -2.48
C VAL A 202 -2.77 -4.05 -1.24
N GLY A 203 -3.64 -3.05 -1.25
CA GLY A 203 -4.62 -2.83 -0.20
C GLY A 203 -6.02 -2.61 -0.75
N LEU A 204 -6.99 -2.79 0.13
CA LEU A 204 -8.37 -2.40 -0.07
C LEU A 204 -8.66 -1.15 0.75
N THR A 205 -9.29 -0.14 0.14
CA THR A 205 -9.72 1.06 0.86
C THR A 205 -10.77 0.71 1.91
N ARG A 206 -11.02 1.65 2.84
CA ARG A 206 -12.29 1.64 3.58
C ARG A 206 -13.46 1.75 2.59
N PRO A 207 -14.66 1.26 2.95
CA PRO A 207 -15.87 1.45 2.15
C PRO A 207 -16.09 2.92 1.81
N PHE A 208 -16.24 3.23 0.53
CA PHE A 208 -16.71 4.56 0.08
C PHE A 208 -17.39 4.47 -1.29
N ASP A 209 -18.20 5.48 -1.57
CA ASP A 209 -18.90 5.63 -2.85
C ASP A 209 -17.98 6.31 -3.86
N ALA A 210 -17.49 5.55 -4.84
CA ALA A 210 -16.87 6.15 -6.02
C ALA A 210 -17.97 6.76 -6.90
N GLU A 211 -17.72 7.90 -7.54
CA GLU A 211 -18.70 8.64 -8.35
C GLU A 211 -19.63 7.72 -9.18
N GLY A 212 -20.90 7.65 -8.78
CA GLY A 212 -21.94 6.88 -9.47
C GLY A 212 -21.88 5.35 -9.29
N GLN A 213 -21.15 4.84 -8.29
CA GLN A 213 -20.95 3.41 -8.05
C GLN A 213 -21.38 3.02 -6.64
N GLU A 214 -21.65 1.72 -6.43
CA GLU A 214 -21.99 1.20 -5.10
C GLU A 214 -20.85 1.39 -4.10
N THR A 215 -21.20 1.51 -2.80
CA THR A 215 -20.22 1.55 -1.72
C THR A 215 -19.34 0.32 -1.78
N ALA A 216 -18.02 0.51 -1.87
CA ALA A 216 -17.10 -0.62 -2.02
C ALA A 216 -15.73 -0.36 -1.39
N CYS A 217 -15.00 -1.45 -1.19
CA CYS A 217 -13.60 -1.48 -0.82
C CYS A 217 -12.76 -1.61 -2.11
N TRP A 218 -12.14 -0.51 -2.53
CA TRP A 218 -11.44 -0.41 -3.81
C TRP A 218 -9.99 -0.85 -3.71
N LEU A 219 -9.49 -1.54 -4.74
CA LEU A 219 -8.06 -1.86 -4.83
C LEU A 219 -7.23 -0.59 -4.94
N GLN A 220 -6.05 -0.65 -4.32
CA GLN A 220 -4.97 0.33 -4.39
C GLN A 220 -3.63 -0.39 -4.26
N VAL A 221 -2.60 0.10 -4.95
CA VAL A 221 -1.22 -0.31 -4.75
C VAL A 221 -0.58 0.66 -3.77
N THR A 222 -0.07 0.17 -2.65
CA THR A 222 0.53 0.96 -1.58
C THR A 222 2.06 0.94 -1.62
N GLY A 223 2.65 0.01 -2.39
CA GLY A 223 4.09 -0.09 -2.59
C GLY A 223 4.48 -0.96 -3.78
N VAL A 224 5.61 -0.63 -4.41
CA VAL A 224 6.14 -1.33 -5.60
C VAL A 224 7.60 -1.72 -5.38
N TYR A 225 7.87 -3.02 -5.30
CA TYR A 225 9.18 -3.58 -4.99
C TYR A 225 9.68 -4.43 -6.15
N LEU A 226 10.67 -3.92 -6.88
CA LEU A 226 11.32 -4.64 -7.96
C LEU A 226 12.31 -5.63 -7.35
N VAL A 227 12.15 -6.92 -7.66
CA VAL A 227 13.07 -7.95 -7.19
C VAL A 227 14.42 -7.74 -7.89
N GLY A 228 15.50 -7.63 -7.11
CA GLY A 228 16.86 -7.43 -7.64
C GLY A 228 17.20 -6.04 -8.16
N LYS A 229 16.29 -5.05 -8.11
CA LYS A 229 16.55 -3.66 -8.59
C LYS A 229 16.27 -2.61 -7.51
N LYS A 230 17.24 -1.73 -7.27
CA LYS A 230 17.08 -0.58 -6.36
C LYS A 230 16.31 0.55 -7.07
N ARG A 231 15.50 1.29 -6.31
CA ARG A 231 14.91 2.56 -6.77
C ARG A 231 16.02 3.60 -6.90
N GLN A 232 15.87 4.53 -7.84
CA GLN A 232 16.86 5.59 -8.07
C GLN A 232 16.24 6.97 -7.90
N HIS A 233 15.03 7.16 -8.43
CA HIS A 233 14.37 8.45 -8.54
C HIS A 233 13.33 8.70 -7.43
N PHE A 234 12.59 7.65 -7.03
CA PHE A 234 11.54 7.74 -5.98
C PHE A 234 11.95 7.09 -4.65
N ALA A 235 13.26 7.09 -4.35
CA ALA A 235 13.79 6.59 -3.07
C ALA A 235 13.50 7.55 -1.92
#